data_AF-A0A7S0Z099-F1
#
_entry.id   AF-A0A7S0Z099-F1
#
_cell.length_a   1.000
_cell.length_b   1.000
_cell.length_c   1.000
_cell.angle_alpha   90.00
_cell.angle_beta   90.00
_cell.angle_gamma   90.00
#
_symmetry.space_group_name_H-M   'P 1'
#
loop_
_entity.id
_entity.type
_entity.pdbx_description
1 polymer ?
#
loop_
_entity_poly.entity_id
_entity_poly.type
_entity_poly.pdbx_seq_one_letter_code
_entity_poly.pdbx_strand_id
1 'polypeptide(L)'
;MEGWLAGELEQTTCPICYEVMQPPKHAPTLLFPCGHTFCALCIASHIKANHRHTCPYCRHKIESQAPNMILQQLIDGFAERKREAAASGERDRRFLSVSG
;
A
#
# COMPACT_ATOMS: atom_id res chain seq x y z
N MET A 1 -15.41 -17.75 -3.54
CA MET A 1 -13.95 -17.67 -3.36
C MET A 1 -13.57 -16.21 -3.09
N GLU A 2 -14.17 -15.59 -2.07
CA GLU A 2 -14.20 -14.13 -1.90
C GLU A 2 -13.28 -13.62 -0.77
N GLY A 3 -12.70 -14.54 0.01
CA GLY A 3 -11.87 -14.19 1.17
C GLY A 3 -10.42 -13.79 0.86
N TRP A 4 -9.94 -14.05 -0.36
CA TRP A 4 -8.52 -13.81 -0.73
C TRP A 4 -8.22 -12.34 -1.04
N LEU A 5 -9.22 -11.55 -1.45
CA LEU A 5 -9.06 -10.12 -1.73
C LEU A 5 -8.99 -9.27 -0.45
N ALA A 6 -9.74 -9.65 0.60
CA ALA A 6 -9.83 -8.86 1.83
C ALA A 6 -8.49 -8.84 2.61
N GLY A 7 -7.82 -9.99 2.73
CA GLY A 7 -6.52 -10.08 3.42
C GLY A 7 -5.37 -9.38 2.67
N GLU A 8 -5.52 -9.19 1.35
CA GLU A 8 -4.53 -8.54 0.48
C GLU A 8 -4.61 -7.00 0.58
N LEU A 9 -5.81 -6.46 0.80
CA LEU A 9 -6.02 -5.02 1.06
C LEU A 9 -5.49 -4.60 2.43
N GLU A 10 -5.75 -5.39 3.47
CA GLU A 10 -5.39 -5.02 4.85
C GLU A 10 -3.87 -4.88 5.05
N GLN A 11 -3.09 -5.70 4.34
CA GLN A 11 -1.62 -5.70 4.41
C GLN A 11 -0.97 -4.63 3.52
N THR A 12 -1.73 -4.00 2.62
CA THR A 12 -1.22 -3.03 1.64
C THR A 12 -1.66 -1.60 1.95
N THR A 13 -2.59 -1.40 2.87
CA THR A 13 -3.04 -0.07 3.33
C THR A 13 -2.24 0.47 4.49
N CYS A 14 -2.03 1.78 4.51
CA CYS A 14 -1.40 2.48 5.62
C CYS A 14 -2.33 2.47 6.85
N PRO A 15 -1.88 2.07 8.05
CA PRO A 15 -2.74 2.01 9.23
C PRO A 15 -3.10 3.40 9.81
N ILE A 16 -2.62 4.49 9.21
CA ILE A 16 -2.93 5.87 9.64
C ILE A 16 -4.03 6.48 8.77
N CYS A 17 -3.86 6.45 7.44
CA CYS A 17 -4.80 7.06 6.50
C CYS A 17 -5.72 6.06 5.80
N TYR A 18 -5.49 4.75 5.98
CA TYR A 18 -6.23 3.68 5.32
C TYR A 18 -6.16 3.67 3.78
N GLU A 19 -5.27 4.47 3.21
CA GLU A 19 -4.97 4.47 1.77
C GLU A 19 -3.95 3.39 1.41
N VAL A 20 -4.05 2.86 0.18
CA VAL A 20 -3.07 1.92 -0.36
C VAL A 20 -1.69 2.58 -0.41
N MET A 21 -0.67 1.86 0.08
CA MET A 21 0.70 2.36 0.14
C MET A 21 1.39 2.32 -1.23
N GLN A 22 0.97 3.22 -2.13
CA GLN A 22 1.51 3.33 -3.48
C GLN A 22 2.28 4.65 -3.70
N PRO A 23 3.46 4.63 -4.35
CA PRO A 23 4.19 5.85 -4.69
C PRO A 23 3.40 6.81 -5.58
N PRO A 24 3.77 8.11 -5.61
CA PRO A 24 4.88 8.72 -4.87
C PRO A 24 4.50 9.11 -3.43
N LYS A 25 3.29 9.64 -3.22
CA LYS A 25 2.88 10.20 -1.92
C LYS A 25 2.70 9.14 -0.84
N HIS A 26 2.15 7.98 -1.21
CA HIS A 26 1.86 6.91 -0.27
C HIS A 26 2.90 5.79 -0.29
N ALA A 27 4.11 6.04 -0.81
CA ALA A 27 5.17 5.02 -0.84
C ALA A 27 5.37 4.36 0.54
N PRO A 28 5.46 3.02 0.62
CA PRO A 28 5.59 2.32 1.88
C PRO A 28 6.97 2.61 2.47
N THR A 29 7.00 3.10 3.70
CA THR A 29 8.19 3.58 4.41
C THR A 29 8.39 2.76 5.67
N LEU A 30 9.51 2.05 5.74
CA LEU A 30 9.94 1.23 6.87
C LEU A 30 10.74 2.09 7.86
N LEU A 31 10.42 1.96 9.14
CA LEU A 31 11.08 2.70 10.23
C LEU A 31 12.07 1.82 11.00
N PHE A 32 13.32 2.28 11.15
CA PHE A 32 14.34 1.58 11.91
C PHE A 32 14.53 2.17 13.32
N PRO A 33 14.86 1.33 14.32
CA PRO A 33 15.05 -0.13 14.24
C PRO A 33 13.76 -0.96 14.38
N CYS A 34 12.60 -0.33 14.60
CA CYS A 34 11.39 -1.05 15.02
C CYS A 34 10.68 -1.88 13.94
N GLY A 35 10.97 -1.66 12.66
CA GLY A 35 10.42 -2.43 11.54
C GLY A 35 8.96 -2.13 11.17
N HIS A 36 8.29 -1.15 11.79
CA HIS A 36 6.92 -0.80 11.40
C HIS A 36 6.91 -0.01 10.09
N THR A 37 5.92 -0.30 9.23
CA THR A 37 5.76 0.33 7.91
C THR A 37 4.51 1.20 7.86
N PHE A 38 4.62 2.38 7.25
CA PHE A 38 3.53 3.33 7.02
C PHE A 38 3.75 4.04 5.68
N CYS A 39 2.78 4.80 5.18
CA CYS A 39 3.00 5.60 3.98
C CYS A 39 3.87 6.84 4.25
N ALA A 40 4.67 7.25 3.26
CA ALA A 40 5.61 8.37 3.37
C ALA A 40 4.94 9.69 3.80
N LEU A 41 3.76 9.99 3.24
CA LEU A 41 2.99 11.19 3.59
C LEU A 41 2.62 11.23 5.09
N CYS A 42 2.17 10.11 5.66
CA CYS A 42 1.78 10.05 7.06
C CYS A 42 2.98 10.17 8.01
N ILE A 43 4.13 9.54 7.68
CA ILE A 43 5.34 9.68 8.49
C ILE A 43 5.87 11.10 8.48
N ALA A 44 5.94 11.74 7.30
CA ALA A 44 6.35 13.13 7.19
C ALA A 44 5.44 14.06 8.02
N SER A 45 4.12 13.84 7.95
CA SER A 45 3.14 14.61 8.71
C SER A 45 3.27 14.39 10.22
N HIS A 46 3.45 13.14 10.65
CA HIS A 46 3.62 12.79 12.06
C HIS A 46 4.85 13.43 12.69
N ILE A 47 6.00 13.34 12.01
CA ILE A 47 7.27 13.91 12.48
C ILE A 47 7.16 15.44 12.57
N LYS A 48 6.56 16.07 11.56
CA LYS A 48 6.37 17.53 11.52
C LYS A 48 5.44 18.01 12.65
N ALA A 49 4.33 17.33 12.90
CA ALA A 49 3.32 17.77 13.85
C ALA A 49 3.73 17.56 15.32
N ASN A 50 4.38 16.44 15.63
CA ASN A 50 4.66 16.07 17.02
C ASN A 50 6.01 16.57 17.54
N HIS A 51 6.85 17.17 16.68
CA HIS A 51 8.24 17.51 16.98
C HIS A 51 9.02 16.35 17.62
N ARG A 52 8.63 15.11 17.29
CA ARG A 52 9.14 13.87 17.87
C ARG A 52 9.36 12.85 16.76
N HIS A 53 10.59 12.34 16.70
CA HIS A 53 10.99 11.26 15.80
C HIS A 53 10.72 9.90 16.48
N THR A 54 9.46 9.53 16.64
CA THR A 54 9.04 8.25 17.23
C THR A 54 8.04 7.52 16.36
N CYS A 55 8.08 6.20 16.34
CA CYS A 55 7.14 5.37 15.60
C CYS A 55 5.69 5.63 16.08
N PRO A 56 4.72 5.90 15.19
CA PRO A 56 3.32 6.13 15.56
C PRO A 56 2.67 4.94 16.30
N TYR A 57 3.15 3.72 16.07
CA TYR A 57 2.59 2.50 16.65
C TYR A 57 3.25 2.14 17.99
N CYS A 58 4.57 1.86 17.99
CA CYS A 58 5.26 1.36 19.18
C CYS A 58 6.01 2.44 19.97
N ARG A 59 6.01 3.70 19.51
CA ARG A 59 6.69 4.85 20.12
C ARG A 59 8.22 4.75 20.22
N HIS A 60 8.83 3.72 19.64
CA HIS A 60 10.27 3.59 19.55
C HIS A 60 10.88 4.75 18.74
N LYS A 61 12.09 5.22 19.11
CA LYS A 61 12.77 6.30 18.39
C LYS A 61 13.05 5.89 16.94
N ILE A 62 12.76 6.77 16.00
CA ILE A 62 13.10 6.58 14.58
C ILE A 62 14.54 7.05 14.40
N GLU A 63 15.44 6.12 14.09
CA GLU A 63 16.84 6.43 13.80
C GLU A 63 17.05 6.71 12.31
N SER A 64 16.37 5.94 11.46
CA SER A 64 16.38 6.11 10.01
C SER A 64 15.09 5.57 9.39
N GLN A 65 14.87 5.89 8.13
CA GLN A 65 13.72 5.47 7.34
C GLN A 65 14.18 5.08 5.94
N ALA A 66 13.56 4.05 5.35
CA ALA A 66 13.82 3.63 3.97
C ALA A 66 12.53 3.15 3.31
N PRO A 67 12.44 3.17 1.97
CA PRO A 67 11.34 2.52 1.27
C PRO A 67 11.28 1.02 1.59
N ASN A 68 10.09 0.50 1.86
CA ASN A 68 9.87 -0.94 1.95
C ASN A 68 9.67 -1.51 0.54
N MET A 69 10.78 -1.76 -0.16
CA MET A 69 10.78 -2.19 -1.56
C MET A 69 10.03 -3.51 -1.79
N ILE A 70 10.10 -4.44 -0.83
CA ILE A 70 9.40 -5.73 -0.92
C ILE A 70 7.89 -5.50 -0.90
N LEU A 71 7.39 -4.70 0.06
CA LEU A 71 5.96 -4.38 0.12
C LEU A 71 5.50 -3.62 -1.12
N GLN A 72 6.31 -2.70 -1.61
CA GLN A 72 6.01 -1.97 -2.84
C GLN A 72 5.87 -2.92 -4.05
N GLN A 73 6.81 -3.84 -4.23
CA GLN A 73 6.76 -4.82 -5.32
C GLN A 73 5.54 -5.74 -5.23
N LEU A 74 5.15 -6.14 -4.01
CA LEU A 74 3.93 -6.92 -3.80
C LEU A 74 2.69 -6.12 -4.21
N ILE A 75 2.58 -4.87 -3.76
CA ILE A 75 1.49 -3.95 -4.11
C ILE A 75 1.39 -3.79 -5.63
N ASP A 76 2.52 -3.52 -6.29
CA ASP A 76 2.57 -3.35 -7.74
C ASP A 76 2.15 -4.62 -8.48
N GLY A 77 2.60 -5.79 -8.01
CA GLY A 77 2.20 -7.09 -8.56
C GLY A 77 0.71 -7.39 -8.40
N PHE A 78 0.10 -7.05 -7.26
CA PHE A 78 -1.35 -7.17 -7.06
C PHE A 78 -2.12 -6.23 -7.98
N ALA A 79 -1.66 -4.99 -8.10
CA ALA A 79 -2.29 -3.99 -8.95
C ALA A 79 -2.27 -4.40 -10.43
N GLU A 80 -1.19 -5.02 -10.90
CA GLU A 80 -1.08 -5.51 -12.29
C GLU A 80 -2.06 -6.66 -12.55
N ARG A 81 -2.09 -7.69 -11.69
CA ARG A 81 -3.02 -8.81 -11.86
C ARG A 81 -4.48 -8.36 -11.89
N LYS A 82 -4.83 -7.35 -11.07
CA LYS A 82 -6.18 -6.76 -11.06
C LYS A 82 -6.50 -6.05 -12.39
N ARG A 83 -5.54 -5.34 -12.98
CA ARG A 83 -5.70 -4.70 -14.30
C ARG A 83 -5.88 -5.72 -15.41
N GLU A 84 -5.07 -6.78 -15.42
CA GLU A 84 -5.17 -7.85 -16.41
C GLU A 84 -6.52 -8.58 -16.35
N ALA A 85 -7.00 -8.90 -15.14
CA ALA A 85 -8.30 -9.51 -14.92
C ALA A 85 -9.48 -8.61 -15.34
N ALA A 86 -9.38 -7.30 -15.09
CA ALA A 86 -10.38 -6.35 -15.56
C ALA A 86 -10.40 -6.25 -17.10
N ALA A 87 -9.23 -6.21 -17.73
CA ALA A 87 -9.11 -6.13 -19.19
C ALA A 87 -9.60 -7.40 -19.90
N SER A 88 -9.40 -8.59 -19.33
CA SER A 88 -9.94 -9.84 -19.89
C SER A 88 -11.46 -9.90 -19.78
N GLY A 89 -12.03 -9.49 -18.65
CA GLY A 89 -13.48 -9.39 -18.48
C GLY A 89 -14.14 -8.38 -19.43
N GLU A 90 -13.50 -7.24 -19.69
CA GLU A 90 -13.98 -6.24 -20.66
C GLU A 90 -14.01 -6.79 -22.10
N ARG A 91 -12.96 -7.53 -22.51
CA ARG A 91 -12.88 -8.17 -23.83
C ARG A 91 -13.99 -9.20 -24.04
N ASP A 92 -14.26 -10.02 -23.02
CA ASP A 92 -15.29 -11.06 -23.08
C ASP A 92 -16.70 -10.45 -23.15
N ARG A 93 -16.99 -9.41 -22.35
CA ARG A 93 -18.26 -8.66 -22.41
C ARG A 93 -18.49 -7.97 -23.75
N ARG A 94 -17.43 -7.42 -24.36
CA ARG A 94 -17.50 -6.78 -25.68
C ARG A 94 -17.72 -7.78 -26.81
N PHE A 95 -17.16 -8.99 -26.69
CA PHE A 95 -17.41 -10.07 -27.65
C PHE A 95 -18.87 -10.55 -27.60
N LEU A 96 -19.43 -10.71 -26.39
CA LEU A 96 -20.83 -11.07 -26.19
C LEU A 96 -21.80 -10.00 -26.72
N SER A 97 -21.46 -8.71 -26.59
CA SER A 97 -22.31 -7.61 -27.07
C SER A 97 -22.31 -7.40 -28.59
N VAL A 98 -21.35 -7.98 -29.32
CA VAL A 98 -21.24 -7.88 -30.79
C VAL A 98 -21.85 -9.12 -31.48
N SER A 99 -22.07 -10.19 -30.72
CA SER A 99 -22.59 -11.46 -31.23
C SER A 99 -24.12 -11.59 -31.13
N GLY A 100 -24.82 -10.52 -30.72
CA GLY A 100 -26.28 -10.42 -30.66
C GLY A 100 -26.78 -9.28 -31.52
#